data_AF-A0A7T8A0Y8-F1
#
_entry.id   AF-A0A7T8A0Y8-F1
#
_cell.length_a   1.000
_cell.length_b   1.000
_cell.length_c   1.000
_cell.angle_alpha   90.00
_cell.angle_beta   90.00
_cell.angle_gamma   90.00
#
_symmetry.space_group_name_H-M   'P 1'
#
loop_
_entity.id
_entity.type
_entity.pdbx_description
1 polymer ?
#
loop_
_entity_poly.entity_id
_entity_poly.type
_entity_poly.pdbx_seq_one_letter_code
_entity_poly.pdbx_strand_id
1 'polypeptide(L)' 'MLSSASLNIESALFYIILLTFLMSGFVYTLSVLIVHAFQKKIKGFLYYFISYLISGGAGILLICLFAFIWLASLN' A
#
# COMPACT_ATOMS: atom_id res chain seq x y z
N MET A 1 -11.86 -4.11 32.30
CA MET A 1 -12.02 -2.71 31.86
C MET A 1 -12.29 -2.73 30.36
N LEU A 2 -13.56 -2.76 29.95
CA LEU A 2 -13.98 -2.84 28.54
C LEU A 2 -14.36 -1.45 27.96
N SER A 3 -13.99 -0.37 28.65
CA SER A 3 -14.32 1.01 28.25
C SER A 3 -13.32 1.62 27.26
N SER A 4 -12.23 0.93 26.90
CA SER A 4 -11.16 1.45 26.02
C SER A 4 -11.22 0.89 24.59
N ALA A 5 -12.33 0.27 24.21
CA ALA A 5 -12.62 -0.13 22.83
C ALA A 5 -13.58 0.87 22.17
N SER A 6 -13.32 2.18 22.32
CA SER A 6 -13.76 3.14 21.31
C SER A 6 -12.90 2.87 20.07
N LEU A 7 -13.28 1.88 19.27
CA LEU A 7 -12.69 1.61 17.97
C LEU A 7 -13.00 2.85 17.12
N ASN A 8 -12.12 3.85 17.22
CA ASN A 8 -12.30 5.12 16.54
C ASN A 8 -12.18 4.81 15.05
N ILE A 9 -13.28 4.89 14.31
CA ILE A 9 -13.35 4.49 12.90
C ILE A 9 -12.24 5.20 12.10
N GLU A 10 -11.93 6.44 12.48
CA GLU A 10 -10.81 7.22 11.95
C GLU A 10 -9.44 6.55 12.15
N SER A 11 -9.16 6.02 13.34
CA SER A 11 -7.88 5.33 13.60
C SER A 11 -7.80 4.00 12.87
N ALA A 12 -8.90 3.25 12.79
CA ALA A 12 -8.97 2.01 12.03
C ALA A 12 -8.73 2.26 10.51
N LEU A 13 -9.36 3.28 9.95
CA LEU A 13 -9.14 3.72 8.57
C LEU A 13 -7.68 4.10 8.32
N PHE A 14 -7.08 4.87 9.24
CA PHE A 14 -5.67 5.25 9.15
C PHE A 14 -4.75 4.02 9.14
N TYR A 15 -4.99 3.04 10.01
CA TYR A 15 -4.24 1.78 10.01
C TYR A 15 -4.42 0.99 8.71
N ILE A 16 -5.63 0.92 8.17
CA ILE A 16 -5.90 0.21 6.91
C ILE A 16 -5.15 0.86 5.75
N ILE A 17 -5.13 2.20 5.67
CA ILE A 17 -4.41 2.94 4.63
C ILE A 17 -2.90 2.70 4.77
N LEU A 18 -2.35 2.79 5.98
CA LEU A 18 -0.93 2.51 6.24
C LEU A 18 -0.55 1.08 5.87
N LEU A 19 -1.35 0.11 6.30
CA LEU A 19 -1.11 -1.31 6.04
C LEU A 19 -1.16 -1.60 4.54
N THR A 20 -2.15 -1.02 3.85
CA THR A 20 -2.29 -1.09 2.39
C THR A 20 -1.07 -0.55 1.68
N PHE A 21 -0.63 0.66 2.06
CA PHE A 21 0.55 1.31 1.47
C PHE A 21 1.79 0.45 1.66
N LEU A 22 2.00 -0.05 2.88
CA LEU A 22 3.12 -0.92 3.24
C LEU A 22 3.10 -2.22 2.44
N MET A 23 1.95 -2.89 2.36
CA MET A 23 1.79 -4.14 1.61
C MET A 23 2.06 -3.96 0.11
N SER A 24 1.40 -2.98 -0.52
CA SER A 24 1.54 -2.70 -1.95
C SER A 24 3.00 -2.37 -2.29
N GLY A 25 3.59 -1.41 -1.56
CA GLY A 25 4.96 -1.00 -1.77
C GLY A 25 5.95 -2.15 -1.55
N PHE A 26 5.76 -2.95 -0.50
CA PHE A 26 6.65 -4.06 -0.15
C PHE A 26 6.61 -5.17 -1.21
N VAL A 27 5.42 -5.61 -1.62
CA VAL A 27 5.24 -6.65 -2.64
C VAL A 27 5.84 -6.23 -3.98
N TYR A 28 5.58 -4.99 -4.41
CA TYR A 28 6.16 -4.47 -5.66
C TYR A 28 7.69 -4.37 -5.59
N THR A 29 8.21 -3.82 -4.50
CA THR A 29 9.66 -3.60 -4.34
C THR A 29 10.40 -4.93 -4.28
N LEU A 30 9.86 -5.92 -3.57
CA LEU A 30 10.41 -7.28 -3.57
C LEU A 30 10.39 -7.88 -4.98
N SER A 31 9.28 -7.76 -5.71
CA SER A 31 9.15 -8.29 -7.06
C SER A 31 10.20 -7.69 -8.00
N VAL A 32 10.35 -6.35 -7.98
CA VAL A 32 11.35 -5.64 -8.81
C VAL A 32 12.78 -6.01 -8.39
N LEU A 33 13.05 -6.16 -7.09
CA LEU A 33 14.35 -6.57 -6.59
C LEU A 33 14.72 -7.98 -7.05
N ILE A 34 13.78 -8.92 -6.97
CA ILE A 34 13.96 -10.29 -7.47
C ILE A 34 14.27 -10.26 -8.98
N VAL A 35 13.46 -9.55 -9.77
CA VAL A 35 13.66 -9.44 -11.23
C VAL A 35 15.05 -8.84 -11.56
N HIS A 36 15.43 -7.75 -10.90
CA HIS A 36 16.74 -7.13 -11.13
C HIS A 36 17.91 -8.01 -10.67
N ALA A 37 17.74 -8.78 -9.60
CA ALA A 37 18.72 -9.76 -9.16
C ALA A 37 18.94 -10.85 -10.22
N PHE A 38 17.86 -11.40 -10.79
CA PHE A 38 17.95 -12.37 -11.90
C PHE A 38 18.57 -11.77 -13.16
N GLN A 39 18.27 -10.50 -13.47
CA GLN A 39 18.85 -9.80 -14.61
C GLN A 39 20.30 -9.34 -14.37
N LYS A 40 20.86 -9.54 -13.18
CA LYS A 40 22.18 -8.99 -12.75
C LYS A 40 22.30 -7.47 -12.97
N LYS A 41 21.17 -6.76 -12.94
CA LYS A 41 21.05 -5.30 -13.12
C LYS A 41 20.58 -4.63 -11.85
N ILE A 42 21.17 -5.01 -10.72
CA ILE A 42 20.82 -4.44 -9.42
C ILE A 42 21.12 -2.94 -9.45
N LYS A 43 20.06 -2.13 -9.31
CA LYS A 43 20.17 -0.67 -9.20
C LYS A 43 20.50 -0.27 -7.75
N GLY A 44 20.86 1.00 -7.56
CA GLY A 44 21.12 1.53 -6.21
C GLY A 44 19.88 1.53 -5.31
N PHE A 45 20.09 1.61 -4.01
CA PHE A 45 19.05 1.63 -2.98
C PHE A 45 17.96 2.69 -3.24
N LEU A 46 18.36 3.91 -3.65
CA LEU A 46 17.45 5.00 -3.98
C LEU A 46 16.41 4.62 -5.03
N TYR A 47 16.77 3.80 -6.02
CA TYR A 47 15.84 3.36 -7.05
C TYR A 47 14.71 2.51 -6.47
N TYR A 48 15.04 1.58 -5.56
CA TYR A 48 14.05 0.73 -4.90
C TYR A 48 13.22 1.52 -3.89
N PHE A 49 13.82 2.50 -3.20
CA PHE A 49 13.08 3.36 -2.27
C PHE A 49 12.05 4.24 -2.98
N ILE A 50 12.41 4.84 -4.12
CA ILE A 50 11.48 5.62 -4.94
C ILE A 50 10.39 4.70 -5.54
N SER A 51 10.78 3.51 -6.01
CA SER A 51 9.83 2.50 -6.52
C SER A 51 8.81 2.08 -5.47
N TYR A 52 9.25 1.92 -4.21
CA TYR A 52 8.39 1.62 -3.06
C TYR A 52 7.37 2.74 -2.82
N LEU A 53 7.81 4.00 -2.79
CA LEU A 53 6.93 5.16 -2.60
C LEU A 53 5.86 5.28 -3.68
N ILE A 54 6.25 5.13 -4.95
CA ILE A 54 5.34 5.22 -6.09
C ILE A 54 4.31 4.09 -6.05
N SER A 55 4.75 2.85 -5.78
CA SER A 55 3.85 1.69 -5.70
C SER A 55 2.92 1.74 -4.51
N GLY A 56 3.38 2.20 -3.35
CA GLY A 56 2.53 2.40 -2.19
C GLY A 56 1.43 3.44 -2.50
N GLY A 57 1.79 4.56 -3.10
CA GLY A 57 0.84 5.61 -3.50
C GLY A 57 -0.19 5.12 -4.52
N ALA A 58 0.26 4.35 -5.53
CA ALA A 58 -0.63 3.72 -6.51
C ALA A 58 -1.60 2.72 -5.86
N GLY A 59 -1.14 1.95 -4.87
CA GLY A 59 -1.98 1.02 -4.10
C GLY A 59 -3.11 1.72 -3.35
N ILE A 60 -2.81 2.86 -2.69
CA ILE A 60 -3.84 3.68 -2.04
C ILE A 60 -4.84 4.20 -3.08
N LEU A 61 -4.36 4.72 -4.21
CA LEU A 61 -5.21 5.23 -5.30
C LEU A 61 -6.19 4.16 -5.81
N LEU A 62 -5.70 2.93 -6.03
CA LEU A 62 -6.52 1.80 -6.47
C LEU A 62 -7.62 1.46 -5.47
N ILE A 63 -7.30 1.41 -4.18
CA ILE A 63 -8.30 1.11 -3.14
C ILE A 63 -9.31 2.24 -2.99
N CYS A 64 -8.88 3.48 -3.14
CA CYS A 64 -9.79 4.63 -3.11
C CYS A 64 -10.77 4.60 -4.30
N LEU A 65 -10.27 4.31 -5.51
CA LEU A 65 -11.10 4.13 -6.70
C LEU A 65 -12.05 2.94 -6.57
N PHE A 66 -11.56 1.81 -6.03
CA PHE A 66 -12.39 0.64 -5.80
C PHE A 66 -13.52 0.94 -4.80
N ALA A 67 -13.21 1.60 -3.69
CA ALA A 67 -14.20 2.02 -2.71
C ALA A 67 -15.23 2.98 -3.31
N PHE A 68 -14.80 3.90 -4.17
CA PHE A 68 -15.70 4.83 -4.87
C PHE A 68 -16.65 4.10 -5.83
N ILE A 69 -16.12 3.19 -6.66
CA ILE A 69 -16.93 2.39 -7.59
C ILE A 69 -17.92 1.50 -6.82
N TRP A 70 -17.46 0.88 -5.73
CA TRP A 70 -18.31 0.06 -4.86
C TRP A 70 -19.47 0.87 -4.27
N LEU A 71 -19.17 2.07 -3.76
CA LEU A 71 -20.18 2.98 -3.22
C LEU A 71 -21.17 3.42 -4.30
N ALA A 72 -20.69 3.73 -5.51
CA ALA A 72 -21.54 4.09 -6.64
C ALA A 72 -22.44 2.93 -7.12
N SER A 73 -22.00 1.68 -6.95
CA SER A 73 -22.81 0.49 -7.29
C SER A 73 -23.95 0.21 -6.31
N LEU A 74 -23.90 0.78 -5.10
CA LEU A 74 -24.88 0.57 -4.04
C LEU A 74 -26.06 1.57 -4.10
N ASN A 75 -25.99 2.56 -4.99
CA ASN A 75 -26.96 3.64 -5.16
C ASN A 75 -27.68 3.52 -6.50
#